data_AF-A0A8J7YYB5-F1
#
_entry.id   AF-A0A8J7YYB5-F1
#
_cell.length_a   1.000
_cell.length_b   1.000
_cell.length_c   1.000
_cell.angle_alpha   90.00
_cell.angle_beta   90.00
_cell.angle_gamma   90.00
#
_symmetry.space_group_name_H-M   'P 1'
#
loop_
_entity.id
_entity.type
_entity.pdbx_description
1 polymer ?
#
loop_
_entity_poly.entity_id
_entity_poly.type
_entity_poly.pdbx_seq_one_letter_code
_entity_poly.pdbx_strand_id
1 'polypeptide(L)'
;MKFISKVIIIAVVLILTAQFAQAEDWPMRGHDLEHSGETSDIIQNPVNLGLIWKFETGNDVYSSPAISENFVYVGSDDSYIYCLNKNT
;
A
#
# COMPACT_ATOMS: atom_id res chain seq x y z
N MET A 1 -36.16 -2.70 25.71
CA MET A 1 -34.87 -1.95 25.78
C MET A 1 -33.61 -2.79 25.59
N LYS A 2 -33.49 -4.03 26.10
CA LYS A 2 -32.25 -4.83 26.02
C LYS A 2 -31.89 -5.37 24.61
N PHE A 3 -32.86 -5.53 23.71
CA PHE A 3 -32.63 -6.06 22.36
C PHE A 3 -32.06 -4.99 21.40
N ILE A 4 -32.66 -3.80 21.39
CA ILE A 4 -32.24 -2.66 20.57
C ILE A 4 -30.81 -2.22 20.94
N SER A 5 -30.48 -2.22 22.23
CA SER A 5 -29.12 -1.92 22.71
C SER A 5 -28.06 -2.91 22.22
N LYS A 6 -28.38 -4.22 22.14
CA LYS A 6 -27.45 -5.23 21.59
C LYS A 6 -27.21 -5.07 20.10
N VAL A 7 -28.25 -4.74 19.33
CA VAL A 7 -28.14 -4.51 17.88
C VAL A 7 -27.28 -3.28 17.58
N ILE A 8 -27.44 -2.21 18.36
CA ILE A 8 -26.61 -1.00 18.22
C ILE A 8 -25.14 -1.31 18.56
N ILE A 9 -24.87 -2.06 19.63
CA ILE A 9 -23.49 -2.45 19.99
C ILE A 9 -22.86 -3.29 18.87
N ILE A 10 -23.59 -4.26 18.30
CA ILE A 10 -23.08 -5.09 17.20
C ILE A 10 -22.81 -4.24 15.94
N ALA A 11 -23.71 -3.32 15.59
CA ALA A 11 -23.50 -2.43 14.45
C ALA A 11 -22.29 -1.50 14.66
N VAL A 12 -22.11 -0.97 15.86
CA VAL A 12 -20.94 -0.13 16.21
C VAL A 12 -19.64 -0.94 16.16
N VAL A 13 -19.63 -2.19 16.65
CA VAL A 13 -18.46 -3.07 16.57
C VAL A 13 -18.12 -3.41 15.11
N LEU A 14 -19.11 -3.70 14.26
CA LEU A 14 -18.90 -3.97 12.84
C LEU A 14 -18.35 -2.75 12.09
N ILE A 15 -18.84 -1.55 12.41
CA ILE A 15 -18.36 -0.29 11.82
C ILE A 15 -16.92 0.00 12.30
N LEU A 16 -16.60 -0.26 13.57
CA LEU A 16 -15.25 -0.08 14.12
C LEU A 16 -14.22 -1.06 13.54
N THR A 17 -14.63 -2.28 13.15
CA THR A 17 -13.73 -3.25 12.50
C THR A 17 -13.48 -2.98 11.01
N ALA A 18 -14.34 -2.18 10.36
CA ALA A 18 -14.26 -1.91 8.92
C ALA A 18 -13.25 -0.81 8.55
N GLN A 19 -12.65 -0.15 9.54
CA GLN A 19 -11.73 0.96 9.33
C GLN A 19 -10.28 0.48 9.34
N PHE A 20 -9.89 -0.27 8.31
CA PHE A 20 -8.49 -0.34 7.93
C PHE A 20 -8.36 0.39 6.60
N ALA A 21 -7.77 1.59 6.62
CA ALA A 21 -7.33 2.25 5.40
C ALA A 21 -6.21 1.37 4.82
N GLN A 22 -6.55 0.55 3.83
CA GLN A 22 -5.55 -0.14 3.05
C GLN A 22 -4.84 0.94 2.23
N ALA A 23 -3.51 1.02 2.32
CA ALA A 23 -2.75 1.96 1.50
C ALA A 23 -3.15 1.81 0.03
N GLU A 24 -3.34 2.91 -0.68
CA GLU A 24 -3.79 2.88 -2.07
C GLU A 24 -2.82 2.06 -2.94
N ASP A 25 -3.40 1.32 -3.89
CA ASP A 25 -2.64 0.57 -4.88
C ASP A 25 -1.98 1.55 -5.86
N TRP A 26 -0.80 1.18 -6.36
CA TRP A 26 -0.07 1.89 -7.40
C TRP A 26 0.20 0.94 -8.59
N PRO A 27 -0.82 0.61 -9.38
CA PRO A 27 -0.74 -0.55 -10.29
C PRO A 27 0.18 -0.32 -11.50
N MET A 28 0.56 0.92 -11.81
CA MET A 28 1.34 1.24 -13.01
C MET A 28 2.26 2.45 -12.84
N ARG A 29 3.17 2.64 -13.79
CA ARG A 29 3.98 3.86 -13.90
C ARG A 29 3.05 5.08 -13.94
N GLY A 30 3.26 6.02 -13.02
CA GLY A 30 2.46 7.23 -12.94
C GLY A 30 1.10 7.08 -12.26
N HIS A 31 0.89 6.01 -11.46
CA HIS A 31 -0.30 5.75 -10.63
C HIS A 31 -1.57 5.40 -11.43
N ASP A 32 -1.94 6.23 -12.39
CA ASP A 32 -3.18 6.16 -13.16
C ASP A 32 -2.92 6.24 -14.68
N LEU A 33 -4.01 6.15 -15.46
CA LEU A 33 -3.96 6.22 -16.92
C LEU A 33 -3.51 7.59 -17.45
N GLU A 34 -3.57 8.64 -16.62
CA GLU A 34 -3.13 9.99 -16.96
C GLU A 34 -1.64 10.21 -16.61
N HIS A 35 -1.01 9.22 -15.97
CA HIS A 35 0.35 9.27 -15.44
C HIS A 35 0.57 10.45 -14.48
N SER A 36 -0.40 10.74 -13.62
CA SER A 36 -0.33 11.88 -12.69
C SER A 36 0.89 11.84 -11.77
N GLY A 37 1.27 10.65 -11.30
CA GLY A 37 2.34 10.49 -10.31
C GLY A 37 2.00 11.04 -8.93
N GLU A 38 0.71 11.23 -8.64
CA GLU A 38 0.21 11.79 -7.37
C GLU A 38 -0.51 10.73 -6.53
N THR A 39 -0.42 10.85 -5.20
CA THR A 39 -1.19 10.04 -4.24
C THR A 39 -2.11 10.92 -3.41
N SER A 40 -3.24 10.36 -2.95
CA SER A 40 -4.12 11.05 -2.01
C SER A 40 -3.59 11.05 -0.57
N ASP A 41 -2.59 10.23 -0.27
CA ASP A 41 -1.99 10.10 1.05
C ASP A 41 -1.18 11.36 1.43
N ILE A 42 -1.44 11.88 2.64
CA ILE A 42 -0.74 13.04 3.19
C ILE A 42 0.30 12.58 4.22
N ILE A 43 1.59 12.78 3.91
CA ILE A 43 2.68 12.55 4.87
C ILE A 43 2.73 13.72 5.86
N GLN A 44 2.14 13.53 7.06
CA GLN A 44 2.04 14.58 8.08
C GLN A 44 3.39 15.05 8.65
N ASN A 45 4.44 14.23 8.58
CA ASN A 45 5.75 14.54 9.16
C ASN A 45 6.91 14.01 8.29
N PRO A 46 7.21 14.66 7.15
CA PRO A 46 8.17 14.16 6.18
C PRO A 46 9.63 14.22 6.66
N VAL A 47 9.94 14.99 7.71
CA VAL A 47 11.31 15.07 8.26
C VAL A 47 11.73 13.81 9.03
N ASN A 48 10.78 12.95 9.39
CA ASN A 48 11.05 11.68 10.07
C ASN A 48 11.03 10.47 9.11
N LEU A 49 11.13 10.69 7.80
CA LEU A 49 11.26 9.60 6.84
C LEU A 49 12.64 8.93 7.00
N GLY A 50 12.64 7.60 7.04
CA GLY A 50 13.84 6.78 7.17
C GLY A 50 13.72 5.48 6.37
N LEU A 51 14.85 4.82 6.13
CA LEU A 51 14.87 3.52 5.46
C LEU A 51 14.19 2.46 6.33
N ILE A 52 13.09 1.89 5.85
CA ILE A 52 12.35 0.81 6.54
C ILE A 52 12.98 -0.56 6.20
N TRP A 53 13.16 -0.84 4.92
CA TRP A 53 13.77 -2.07 4.41
C TRP A 53 14.46 -1.82 3.08
N LYS A 54 15.30 -2.77 2.66
CA LYS A 54 15.96 -2.78 1.35
C LYS A 54 16.11 -4.22 0.85
N PHE A 55 16.13 -4.37 -0.46
CA PHE A 55 16.31 -5.64 -1.15
C PHE A 55 17.32 -5.46 -2.28
N GLU A 56 18.20 -6.44 -2.49
CA GLU A 56 19.22 -6.43 -3.54
C GLU A 56 18.77 -7.31 -4.71
N THR A 57 18.65 -6.71 -5.90
CA THR A 57 18.40 -7.44 -7.16
C THR A 57 19.70 -7.94 -7.77
N GLY A 58 19.62 -8.85 -8.74
CA GLY A 58 20.79 -9.42 -9.40
C GLY A 58 21.44 -8.51 -10.43
N ASN A 59 20.75 -7.46 -10.87
CA ASN A 59 21.24 -6.45 -11.81
C ASN A 59 20.48 -5.13 -11.65
N ASP A 60 20.79 -4.14 -12.49
CA ASP A 60 20.16 -2.82 -12.52
C ASP A 60 18.62 -2.87 -12.54
N VAL A 61 18.00 -1.85 -11.96
CA VAL A 61 16.55 -1.64 -11.95
C VAL A 61 16.23 -0.31 -12.64
N TYR A 62 15.67 -0.39 -13.85
CA TYR A 62 15.21 0.78 -14.61
C TYR A 62 13.68 0.95 -14.60
N SER A 63 12.96 -0.05 -14.07
CA SER A 63 11.50 -0.04 -13.99
C SER A 63 10.99 0.85 -12.86
N SER A 64 9.79 1.42 -13.04
CA SER A 64 9.05 2.00 -11.90
C SER A 64 8.37 0.87 -11.13
N PRO A 65 8.34 0.91 -9.78
CA PRO A 65 7.62 -0.09 -9.01
C PRO A 65 6.11 0.00 -9.27
N ALA A 66 5.44 -1.14 -9.20
CA ALA A 66 3.99 -1.22 -9.07
C ALA A 66 3.63 -1.79 -7.69
N ILE A 67 2.61 -1.25 -7.04
CA ILE A 67 2.13 -1.69 -5.74
C ILE A 67 0.71 -2.21 -5.93
N SER A 68 0.44 -3.42 -5.45
CA SER A 68 -0.93 -3.89 -5.32
C SER A 68 -1.07 -4.70 -4.05
N GLU A 69 -2.11 -4.38 -3.28
CA GLU A 69 -2.36 -4.92 -1.96
C GLU A 69 -1.13 -4.76 -1.04
N ASN A 70 -0.47 -5.87 -0.67
CA ASN A 70 0.67 -5.90 0.24
C ASN A 70 2.02 -6.10 -0.47
N PHE A 71 2.03 -6.02 -1.80
CA PHE A 71 3.20 -6.36 -2.59
C PHE A 71 3.70 -5.20 -3.44
N VAL A 72 5.02 -5.12 -3.56
CA VAL A 72 5.73 -4.25 -4.50
C VAL A 72 6.33 -5.14 -5.58
N TYR A 73 6.04 -4.80 -6.82
CA TYR A 73 6.51 -5.49 -8.02
C TYR A 73 7.56 -4.64 -8.71
N VAL A 74 8.73 -5.22 -8.99
CA VAL A 74 9.87 -4.53 -9.60
C VAL A 74 10.53 -5.45 -10.63
N GLY A 75 10.75 -4.96 -11.84
CA GLY A 75 11.55 -5.67 -12.86
C GLY A 75 13.01 -5.25 -12.82
N SER A 76 13.92 -6.21 -12.96
CA SER A 76 15.37 -6.01 -13.05
C SER A 76 15.93 -6.55 -14.37
N ASP A 77 17.07 -6.00 -14.80
CA ASP A 77 17.82 -6.47 -15.98
C ASP A 77 18.46 -7.85 -15.77
N ASP A 78 18.29 -8.48 -14.60
CA ASP A 78 18.64 -9.89 -14.34
C ASP A 78 17.61 -10.88 -14.91
N SER A 79 16.64 -10.39 -15.68
CA SER A 79 15.55 -11.16 -16.31
C SER A 79 14.48 -11.67 -15.35
N TYR A 80 14.41 -11.15 -14.11
CA TYR A 80 13.36 -11.45 -13.15
C TYR A 80 12.44 -10.26 -12.85
N ILE A 81 11.21 -10.61 -12.46
CA ILE A 81 10.29 -9.69 -11.77
C ILE A 81 10.22 -10.15 -10.31
N TYR A 82 10.52 -9.24 -9.41
CA TYR A 82 10.45 -9.45 -7.97
C TYR A 82 9.06 -9.08 -7.46
N CYS A 83 8.51 -9.91 -6.58
CA CYS A 83 7.31 -9.64 -5.79
C CYS A 83 7.74 -9.61 -4.32
N LEU A 84 7.78 -8.41 -3.76
CA LEU A 84 8.31 -8.14 -2.42
C LEU A 84 7.17 -7.74 -1.49
N ASN A 85 7.22 -8.15 -0.22
CA ASN A 85 6.26 -7.64 0.76
C ASN A 85 6.58 -6.17 1.04
N LYS A 86 5.59 -5.28 0.96
CA LYS A 86 5.81 -3.84 1.13
C LYS A 86 6.26 -3.44 2.54
N ASN A 87 6.18 -4.35 3.52
CA ASN A 87 6.52 -4.11 4.92
C ASN A 87 7.77 -4.86 5.41
N THR A 88 8.35 -5.79 4.65
CA THR A 88 9.48 -6.65 5.08
C THR A 88 10.31 -7.14 3.91
#